data_AF-A0A529XQS6-F1
#
_entry.id   AF-A0A529XQS6-F1
#
_cell.length_a   1.000
_cell.length_b   1.000
_cell.length_c   1.000
_cell.angle_alpha   90.00
_cell.angle_beta   90.00
_cell.angle_gamma   90.00
#
_symmetry.space_group_name_H-M   'P 1'
#
loop_
_entity.id
_entity.type
_entity.pdbx_description
1 polymer ?
#
loop_
_entity_poly.entity_id
_entity_poly.type
_entity_poly.pdbx_seq_one_letter_code
_entity_poly.pdbx_strand_id
1 'polypeptide(L)'
;ETTSYYARVLSDDVPLAVDILADILQESEFDPDELEREQHVILQEIGAAHDTPDDIVFDRFTETAFRHQTIGRSILGTPETVKSFTSGQLHDFIERQYDAERMVLVAAGDIKHDN
;
A
#
# COMPACT_ATOMS: atom_id res chain seq x y z
N GLU A 1 -0.17 -10.51 -6.61
CA GLU A 1 0.18 -9.56 -5.54
C GLU A 1 -1.11 -9.04 -4.92
N THR A 2 -1.10 -8.72 -3.62
CA THR A 2 -2.30 -8.32 -2.86
C THR A 2 -1.91 -7.25 -1.83
N THR A 3 -2.77 -6.25 -1.64
CA THR A 3 -2.65 -5.25 -0.57
C THR A 3 -3.76 -5.48 0.45
N SER A 4 -3.44 -5.40 1.73
CA SER A 4 -4.39 -5.65 2.81
C SER A 4 -4.43 -4.48 3.78
N TYR A 5 -5.60 -3.87 3.95
CA TYR A 5 -5.90 -2.93 5.02
C TYR A 5 -6.78 -3.67 6.03
N TYR A 6 -6.36 -3.71 7.29
CA TYR A 6 -7.10 -4.43 8.33
C TYR A 6 -7.01 -3.72 9.67
N ALA A 7 -8.04 -3.90 10.48
CA ALA A 7 -8.10 -3.43 11.85
C ALA A 7 -8.49 -4.60 12.77
N ARG A 8 -7.96 -4.59 14.00
CA ARG A 8 -8.37 -5.50 15.06
C ARG A 8 -9.02 -4.70 16.17
N VAL A 9 -10.30 -4.91 16.38
CA VAL A 9 -11.13 -4.11 17.29
C VAL A 9 -11.98 -5.00 18.19
N LEU A 10 -12.59 -4.39 19.22
CA LEU A 10 -13.63 -5.05 20.00
C LEU A 10 -14.91 -5.18 19.17
N SER A 11 -15.79 -6.11 19.54
CA SER A 11 -17.04 -6.37 18.81
C SER A 11 -17.90 -5.11 18.64
N ASP A 12 -17.98 -4.30 19.70
CA ASP A 12 -18.78 -3.07 19.72
C ASP A 12 -18.23 -1.97 18.80
N ASP A 13 -16.93 -2.05 18.44
CA ASP A 13 -16.23 -1.07 17.61
C ASP A 13 -16.17 -1.47 16.12
N VAL A 14 -16.73 -2.63 15.75
CA VAL A 14 -16.73 -3.11 14.35
C VAL A 14 -17.32 -2.08 13.38
N PRO A 15 -18.48 -1.43 13.66
CA PRO A 15 -19.02 -0.42 12.75
C PRO A 15 -18.05 0.75 12.52
N LEU A 16 -17.35 1.19 13.57
CA LEU A 16 -16.36 2.27 13.47
C LEU A 16 -15.13 1.83 12.66
N ALA A 17 -14.66 0.59 12.85
CA ALA A 17 -13.52 0.07 12.09
C ALA A 17 -13.84 -0.01 10.58
N VAL A 18 -15.05 -0.44 10.23
CA VAL A 18 -15.50 -0.47 8.83
C VAL A 18 -15.62 0.94 8.27
N ASP A 19 -16.17 1.89 9.02
CA ASP A 19 -16.27 3.29 8.63
C ASP A 19 -14.90 3.91 8.35
N ILE A 20 -13.93 3.73 9.25
CA ILE A 20 -12.56 4.22 9.07
C ILE A 20 -11.88 3.60 7.84
N LEU A 21 -12.01 2.28 7.64
CA LEU A 21 -11.43 1.63 6.47
C LEU A 21 -12.09 2.11 5.17
N ALA A 22 -13.40 2.34 5.19
CA ALA A 22 -14.15 2.87 4.05
C ALA A 22 -13.70 4.29 3.70
N ASP A 23 -13.53 5.15 4.71
CA ASP A 23 -13.06 6.53 4.58
C ASP A 23 -11.64 6.60 4.01
N ILE A 24 -10.71 5.79 4.56
CA ILE A 24 -9.34 5.69 4.04
C ILE A 24 -9.32 5.30 2.55
N LEU A 25 -10.16 4.36 2.14
CA LEU A 25 -10.14 3.82 0.78
C LEU A 25 -10.86 4.73 -0.23
N GLN A 26 -11.87 5.49 0.18
CA GLN A 26 -12.74 6.27 -0.73
C GLN A 26 -12.47 7.78 -0.68
N GLU A 27 -12.13 8.32 0.49
CA GLU A 27 -12.04 9.76 0.74
C GLU A 27 -10.61 10.20 1.09
N SER A 28 -9.60 9.47 0.60
CA SER A 28 -8.18 9.86 0.74
C SER A 28 -7.89 11.17 0.01
N GLU A 29 -7.45 12.19 0.75
CA GLU A 29 -7.19 13.55 0.24
C GLU A 29 -5.93 13.65 -0.63
N PHE A 30 -4.92 12.81 -0.39
CA PHE A 30 -3.60 12.88 -1.02
C PHE A 30 -3.02 14.31 -1.11
N ASP A 31 -3.06 15.04 0.02
CA ASP A 31 -2.53 16.40 0.12
C ASP A 31 -1.08 16.49 -0.40
N PRO A 32 -0.75 17.44 -1.30
CA PRO A 32 0.59 17.53 -1.89
C PRO A 32 1.72 17.77 -0.88
N ASP A 33 1.47 18.52 0.20
CA ASP A 33 2.50 18.80 1.21
C ASP A 33 2.76 17.56 2.08
N GLU A 34 1.71 16.78 2.41
CA GLU A 34 1.87 15.50 3.08
C GLU A 34 2.53 14.46 2.18
N LEU A 35 2.20 14.44 0.89
CA LEU A 35 2.85 13.56 -0.09
C LEU A 35 4.37 13.83 -0.16
N GLU A 36 4.80 15.09 -0.18
CA GLU A 36 6.23 15.41 -0.18
C GLU A 36 6.94 14.89 1.08
N ARG A 37 6.28 14.99 2.25
CA ARG A 37 6.81 14.45 3.51
C ARG A 37 6.93 12.93 3.44
N GLU A 38 5.88 12.26 2.98
CA GLU A 38 5.85 10.80 2.88
C GLU A 38 6.87 10.28 1.86
N GLN A 39 7.07 10.97 0.73
CA GLN A 39 8.15 10.65 -0.20
C GLN A 39 9.52 10.69 0.48
N HIS A 40 9.76 11.64 1.40
CA HIS A 40 11.00 11.68 2.16
C HIS A 40 11.14 10.47 3.08
N VAL A 41 10.05 10.07 3.76
CA VAL A 41 10.03 8.88 4.63
C VAL A 41 10.38 7.62 3.81
N ILE A 42 9.71 7.41 2.67
CA ILE A 42 9.96 6.25 1.80
C ILE A 42 11.41 6.24 1.27
N LEU A 43 12.00 7.40 0.98
CA LEU A 43 13.41 7.47 0.59
C LEU A 43 14.36 7.02 1.72
N GLN A 44 14.01 7.30 2.98
CA GLN A 44 14.76 6.77 4.13
C GLN A 44 14.60 5.25 4.25
N GLU A 45 13.40 4.72 4.02
CA GLU A 45 13.16 3.26 4.04
C GLU A 45 13.95 2.53 2.96
N ILE A 46 14.02 3.08 1.74
CA ILE A 46 14.88 2.58 0.65
C ILE A 46 16.34 2.56 1.11
N GLY A 47 16.82 3.64 1.73
CA GLY A 47 18.18 3.71 2.29
C GLY A 47 18.43 2.62 3.34
N ALA A 48 17.53 2.47 4.31
CA ALA A 48 17.64 1.49 5.37
C ALA A 48 17.64 0.04 4.84
N ALA A 49 16.81 -0.25 3.83
CA ALA A 49 16.81 -1.55 3.16
C ALA A 49 18.14 -1.80 2.44
N HIS A 50 18.73 -0.78 1.79
CA HIS A 50 20.03 -0.90 1.13
C HIS A 50 21.20 -1.14 2.09
N ASP A 51 21.10 -0.64 3.32
CA ASP A 51 22.09 -0.85 4.37
C ASP A 51 22.00 -2.23 5.04
N THR A 52 20.97 -3.02 4.70
CA THR A 52 20.76 -4.39 5.21
C THR A 52 21.04 -5.42 4.11
N PRO A 53 22.23 -6.09 4.11
CA PRO A 53 22.62 -7.00 3.04
C PRO A 53 21.65 -8.17 2.80
N ASP A 54 20.99 -8.64 3.86
CA ASP A 54 20.02 -9.73 3.80
C ASP A 54 18.73 -9.31 3.06
N ASP A 55 18.36 -8.03 3.07
CA ASP A 55 17.16 -7.55 2.38
C ASP A 55 17.43 -7.35 0.88
N ILE A 56 18.58 -6.77 0.52
CA ILE A 56 18.92 -6.50 -0.89
C ILE A 56 19.19 -7.75 -1.73
N VAL A 57 19.58 -8.87 -1.10
CA VAL A 57 19.92 -10.09 -1.85
C VAL A 57 18.69 -10.69 -2.53
N PHE A 58 17.55 -10.67 -1.85
CA PHE A 58 16.29 -11.16 -2.40
C PHE A 58 15.77 -10.27 -3.53
N ASP A 59 15.88 -8.95 -3.37
CA ASP A 59 15.51 -7.99 -4.42
C ASP A 59 16.36 -8.21 -5.68
N ARG A 60 17.69 -8.28 -5.55
CA ARG A 60 18.59 -8.52 -6.68
C ARG A 60 18.38 -9.87 -7.33
N PHE A 61 18.12 -10.91 -6.53
CA PHE A 61 17.79 -12.24 -7.04
C PHE A 61 16.52 -12.19 -7.88
N THR A 62 15.46 -11.59 -7.36
CA THR A 62 14.15 -11.49 -8.02
C THR A 62 14.24 -10.66 -9.29
N GLU A 63 14.91 -9.51 -9.26
CA GLU A 63 15.17 -8.66 -10.44
C GLU A 63 15.94 -9.43 -11.53
N THR A 64 16.97 -10.19 -11.13
CA THR A 64 17.80 -10.95 -12.07
C THR A 64 17.05 -12.16 -12.65
N ALA A 65 16.24 -12.84 -11.84
CA ALA A 65 15.46 -14.01 -12.23
C ALA A 65 14.30 -13.63 -13.17
N PHE A 66 13.66 -12.48 -12.92
CA PHE A 66 12.47 -12.02 -13.63
C PHE A 66 12.73 -10.74 -14.44
N ARG A 67 13.88 -10.68 -15.12
CA ARG A 67 14.22 -9.51 -15.96
C ARG A 67 13.11 -9.17 -16.94
N HIS A 68 12.86 -7.87 -17.07
CA HIS A 68 11.86 -7.29 -17.96
C HIS A 68 10.41 -7.70 -17.63
N GLN A 69 10.16 -8.30 -16.46
CA GLN A 69 8.82 -8.63 -15.97
C GLN A 69 8.50 -7.79 -14.73
N THR A 70 7.21 -7.51 -14.50
CA THR A 70 6.76 -6.66 -13.39
C THR A 70 7.08 -7.27 -12.03
N ILE A 71 6.98 -8.60 -11.89
CA ILE A 71 7.30 -9.33 -10.65
C ILE A 71 8.77 -9.23 -10.23
N GLY A 72 9.66 -8.82 -11.14
CA GLY A 72 11.07 -8.58 -10.85
C GLY A 72 11.36 -7.22 -10.18
N ARG A 73 10.36 -6.34 -10.08
CA ARG A 73 10.53 -4.98 -9.56
C ARG A 73 10.46 -4.99 -8.04
N SER A 74 11.31 -4.19 -7.39
CA SER A 74 11.24 -3.97 -5.93
C SER A 74 9.92 -3.27 -5.58
N ILE A 75 9.35 -3.65 -4.43
CA ILE A 75 8.09 -3.10 -3.90
C ILE A 75 8.25 -1.60 -3.57
N LEU A 76 9.42 -1.21 -3.05
CA LEU A 76 9.72 0.20 -2.71
C LEU A 76 9.98 1.06 -3.96
N GLY A 77 10.18 0.45 -5.13
CA GLY A 77 10.54 1.15 -6.35
C GLY A 77 11.97 1.71 -6.32
N THR A 78 12.18 2.85 -6.99
CA THR A 78 13.48 3.55 -7.01
C THR A 78 13.34 4.96 -6.48
N PRO A 79 14.43 5.58 -5.97
CA PRO A 79 14.40 6.97 -5.53
C PRO A 79 13.85 7.95 -6.59
N GLU A 80 14.15 7.71 -7.87
CA GLU A 80 13.66 8.53 -8.98
C GLU A 80 12.15 8.37 -9.17
N THR A 81 11.65 7.14 -9.05
CA THR A 81 10.22 6.85 -9.22
C THR A 81 9.41 7.44 -8.06
N VAL A 82 9.86 7.24 -6.82
CA VAL A 82 9.19 7.78 -5.62
C VAL A 82 9.05 9.29 -5.68
N LYS A 83 10.13 10.00 -6.05
CA LYS A 83 10.12 11.47 -6.20
C LYS A 83 9.26 11.98 -7.36
N SER A 84 8.89 11.10 -8.29
CA SER A 84 8.07 11.48 -9.44
C SER A 84 6.56 11.39 -9.17
N PHE A 85 6.16 10.77 -8.05
CA PHE A 85 4.74 10.61 -7.73
C PHE A 85 4.08 11.95 -7.42
N THR A 86 2.83 12.05 -7.85
CA THR A 86 1.97 13.22 -7.67
C THR A 86 0.62 12.76 -7.12
N SER A 87 -0.09 13.64 -6.42
CA SER A 87 -1.42 13.34 -5.87
C SER A 87 -2.38 12.81 -6.96
N GLY A 88 -2.36 13.40 -8.16
CA GLY A 88 -3.17 12.94 -9.29
C GLY A 88 -2.84 11.50 -9.72
N GLN A 89 -1.56 11.10 -9.73
CA GLN A 89 -1.18 9.72 -10.05
C GLN A 89 -1.64 8.72 -8.98
N LEU A 90 -1.67 9.13 -7.71
CA LEU A 90 -2.17 8.31 -6.62
C LEU A 90 -3.68 8.12 -6.72
N HIS A 91 -4.44 9.19 -7.00
CA HIS A 91 -5.86 9.10 -7.29
C HIS A 91 -6.12 8.16 -8.48
N ASP A 92 -5.43 8.36 -9.60
CA ASP A 92 -5.60 7.50 -10.76
C ASP A 92 -5.24 6.03 -10.45
N PHE A 93 -4.31 5.79 -9.53
CA PHE A 93 -3.93 4.44 -9.13
C PHE A 93 -5.05 3.78 -8.31
N ILE A 94 -5.62 4.49 -7.32
CA ILE A 94 -6.76 4.02 -6.54
C ILE A 94 -7.95 3.73 -7.45
N GLU A 95 -8.34 4.66 -8.32
CA GLU A 95 -9.45 4.47 -9.25
C GLU A 95 -9.28 3.23 -10.16
N ARG A 96 -8.04 2.91 -10.53
CA ARG A 96 -7.75 1.77 -11.43
C ARG A 96 -7.60 0.44 -10.71
N GLN A 97 -7.12 0.43 -9.47
CA GLN A 97 -6.77 -0.81 -8.76
C GLN A 97 -7.76 -1.20 -7.67
N TYR A 98 -8.47 -0.24 -7.08
CA TYR A 98 -9.37 -0.42 -5.93
C TYR A 98 -10.84 -0.40 -6.36
N ASP A 99 -11.13 -1.11 -7.45
CA ASP A 99 -12.51 -1.33 -7.90
C ASP A 99 -13.15 -2.51 -7.15
N ALA A 100 -14.49 -2.47 -7.02
CA ALA A 100 -15.26 -3.48 -6.31
C ALA A 100 -15.04 -4.90 -6.84
N GLU A 101 -14.80 -5.10 -8.14
CA GLU A 101 -14.54 -6.43 -8.72
C GLU A 101 -13.18 -7.01 -8.31
N ARG A 102 -12.27 -6.19 -7.77
CA ARG A 102 -10.88 -6.55 -7.43
C ARG A 102 -10.61 -6.59 -5.93
N MET A 103 -11.62 -6.30 -5.11
CA MET A 103 -11.51 -6.22 -3.66
C MET A 103 -12.35 -7.28 -2.97
N VAL A 104 -11.89 -7.71 -1.79
CA VAL A 104 -12.63 -8.61 -0.91
C VAL A 104 -12.61 -8.07 0.50
N LEU A 105 -13.80 -7.94 1.11
CA LEU A 105 -13.93 -7.63 2.52
C LEU A 105 -13.99 -8.92 3.32
N VAL A 106 -13.14 -9.03 4.35
CA VAL A 106 -13.06 -10.21 5.21
C VAL A 106 -13.27 -9.79 6.66
N ALA A 107 -14.19 -10.45 7.35
CA ALA A 107 -14.43 -10.27 8.77
C ALA A 107 -14.39 -11.62 9.50
N ALA A 108 -13.71 -11.66 10.64
CA ALA A 108 -13.58 -12.86 11.47
C ALA A 108 -13.60 -12.49 12.96
N GLY A 109 -14.53 -13.08 13.72
CA GLY A 109 -14.71 -12.79 15.14
C GLY A 109 -16.18 -12.81 15.55
N ASP A 110 -16.52 -12.05 16.58
CA ASP A 110 -17.91 -11.86 17.05
C ASP A 110 -18.64 -10.85 16.15
N ILE A 111 -18.99 -11.29 14.94
CA ILE A 111 -19.68 -10.49 13.93
C ILE A 111 -20.78 -11.33 13.26
N LYS A 112 -21.87 -10.67 12.85
CA LYS A 112 -22.96 -11.28 12.09
C LYS A 112 -22.90 -10.79 10.66
N HIS A 113 -23.04 -11.69 9.69
CA HIS A 113 -22.93 -11.35 8.27
C HIS A 113 -24.04 -10.40 7.77
N ASP A 114 -25.24 -10.49 8.36
CA ASP A 114 -26.39 -9.70 7.93
C ASP A 114 -26.41 -8.26 8.48
N ASN A 115 -25.40 -7.89 9.29
CA ASN A 115 -25.29 -6.60 9.98
C ASN A 115 -24.19 -5.73 9.37
#